data_AF-M5CGG5-F1
#
_entry.id   AF-M5CGG5-F1
#
_cell.length_a   1.000
_cell.length_b   1.000
_cell.length_c   1.000
_cell.angle_alpha   90.00
_cell.angle_beta   90.00
_cell.angle_gamma   90.00
#
_symmetry.space_group_name_H-M   'P 1'
#
loop_
_entity.id
_entity.type
_entity.pdbx_description
1 polymer ?
#
loop_
_entity_poly.entity_id
_entity_poly.type
_entity_poly.pdbx_seq_one_letter_code
_entity_poly.pdbx_strand_id
1 'polypeptide(L)'
;MAPFVELAAVALLISSGVIAAPWDPMVKHTTHRSRSVGPKGVKASVYQPESTYETYGVDGIDHPLSKRGIKVSPGEAAKSFLASKLGIDLNGLVRKTGHTDNGTQVANEYFRQQFNGIPVANAVANVAVKDDKVLSFGASFVKTKNIAPTIPKFPKQNAIAKAETLTGAKYNSFPVGLEYFAKDNDQVVLTHTVQVQNTATMEWYLVYIDASSGEVVNLVDFTAKASYWAIPFTSQDPRDGFQVITNPHDPVSSPNGWHQYGTTKTTDTSGNNVISYASSTAETSVQSSATNNYNYGFDPKAEPNVSPNLDAARALE
;
A
#
# COMPACT_ATOMS: atom_id res chain seq x y z
N MET A 1 32.45 -37.84 -62.17
CA MET A 1 32.80 -37.66 -60.74
C MET A 1 32.90 -36.18 -60.46
N ALA A 2 31.88 -35.63 -59.81
CA ALA A 2 31.83 -34.30 -59.20
C ALA A 2 30.97 -34.45 -57.93
N PRO A 3 31.37 -33.94 -56.75
CA PRO A 3 30.57 -34.13 -55.54
C PRO A 3 29.70 -32.90 -55.25
N PHE A 4 28.39 -33.15 -55.05
CA PHE A 4 27.44 -32.26 -54.37
C PHE A 4 27.33 -32.77 -52.91
N VAL A 5 27.82 -32.03 -51.92
CA VAL A 5 27.07 -31.12 -51.00
C VAL A 5 25.92 -31.83 -50.27
N GLU A 6 26.04 -31.99 -48.94
CA GLU A 6 25.08 -31.50 -47.91
C GLU A 6 25.31 -32.19 -46.54
N LEU A 7 24.97 -31.46 -45.47
CA LEU A 7 24.95 -31.85 -44.04
C LEU A 7 26.26 -31.78 -43.24
N ALA A 8 26.80 -30.57 -43.06
CA ALA A 8 27.61 -30.26 -41.88
C ALA A 8 27.75 -28.74 -41.61
N ALA A 9 26.66 -27.96 -41.50
CA ALA A 9 26.75 -26.58 -40.98
C ALA A 9 25.38 -25.91 -40.73
N VAL A 10 24.63 -26.28 -39.68
CA VAL A 10 23.76 -25.33 -38.94
C VAL A 10 23.53 -25.87 -37.51
N ALA A 11 24.55 -25.83 -36.66
CA ALA A 11 24.41 -26.03 -35.20
C ALA A 11 25.06 -24.89 -34.40
N LEU A 12 25.23 -23.74 -35.05
CA LEU A 12 25.71 -22.50 -34.46
C LEU A 12 24.75 -21.41 -34.94
N LEU A 13 24.14 -20.69 -33.98
CA LEU A 13 23.29 -19.49 -34.12
C LEU A 13 21.82 -19.63 -33.66
N ILE A 14 21.57 -20.13 -32.46
CA ILE A 14 20.55 -19.52 -31.57
C ILE A 14 21.04 -19.64 -30.12
N SER A 15 22.17 -19.01 -29.80
CA SER A 15 22.40 -18.58 -28.41
C SER A 15 21.59 -17.30 -28.23
N SER A 16 20.34 -17.44 -27.82
CA SER A 16 19.54 -16.34 -27.29
C SER A 16 20.22 -15.83 -26.01
N GLY A 17 21.15 -14.89 -26.19
CA GLY A 17 21.70 -14.13 -25.08
C GLY A 17 20.57 -13.38 -24.41
N VAL A 18 20.17 -13.81 -23.22
CA VAL A 18 19.41 -12.97 -22.30
C VAL A 18 20.37 -11.88 -21.85
N ILE A 19 20.32 -10.72 -22.49
CA ILE A 19 20.88 -9.50 -21.91
C ILE A 19 19.94 -9.13 -20.77
N ALA A 20 20.16 -9.70 -19.59
CA ALA A 20 19.60 -9.13 -18.38
C ALA A 20 20.17 -7.71 -18.30
N ALA A 21 19.30 -6.70 -18.35
CA ALA A 21 19.70 -5.34 -18.03
C ALA A 21 20.44 -5.39 -16.69
N PRO A 22 21.58 -4.69 -16.53
CA PRO A 22 22.32 -4.71 -15.28
C PRO A 22 21.35 -4.27 -14.18
N TRP A 23 21.06 -5.20 -13.27
CA TRP A 23 20.25 -4.94 -12.09
C TRP A 23 21.04 -3.93 -11.26
N ASP A 24 20.52 -2.71 -11.12
CA ASP A 24 21.13 -1.69 -10.26
C ASP A 24 21.22 -2.26 -8.84
N PRO A 25 22.42 -2.54 -8.30
CA PRO A 25 22.57 -3.35 -7.11
C PRO A 25 22.21 -2.62 -5.81
N MET A 26 21.61 -1.43 -5.86
CA MET A 26 21.30 -0.66 -4.66
C MET A 26 19.98 0.14 -4.73
N VAL A 27 18.93 -0.42 -5.31
CA VAL A 27 17.58 0.11 -5.03
C VAL A 27 17.08 -0.46 -3.70
N LYS A 28 17.05 0.37 -2.64
CA LYS A 28 16.42 0.02 -1.35
C LYS A 28 14.89 0.00 -1.50
N HIS A 29 14.36 -1.03 -2.17
CA HIS A 29 12.91 -1.19 -2.42
C HIS A 29 12.06 -1.30 -1.13
N THR A 30 12.70 -1.57 0.01
CA THR A 30 12.06 -1.67 1.33
C THR A 30 11.70 -0.29 1.90
N THR A 31 12.51 0.74 1.66
CA THR A 31 12.33 2.08 2.26
C THR A 31 11.92 3.14 1.26
N HIS A 32 12.26 2.98 -0.02
CA HIS A 32 12.00 3.99 -1.05
C HIS A 32 11.14 3.42 -2.18
N ARG A 33 10.05 4.13 -2.50
CA ARG A 33 9.20 3.82 -3.66
C ARG A 33 8.91 5.10 -4.42
N SER A 34 9.17 5.10 -5.72
CA SER A 34 8.62 6.11 -6.63
C SER A 34 7.39 5.53 -7.29
N ARG A 35 6.23 6.16 -7.08
CA ARG A 35 5.00 5.81 -7.81
C ARG A 35 4.46 7.02 -8.56
N SER A 36 3.96 6.77 -9.76
CA SER A 36 3.13 7.72 -10.49
C SER A 36 1.71 7.64 -9.93
N VAL A 37 1.19 8.79 -9.51
CA VAL A 37 -0.11 8.91 -8.86
C VAL A 37 -1.07 9.71 -9.74
N GLY A 38 -2.30 9.21 -9.84
CA GLY A 38 -3.36 9.82 -10.63
C GLY A 38 -3.15 9.79 -12.15
N PRO A 39 -4.17 10.18 -12.93
CA PRO A 39 -4.11 10.33 -14.39
C PRO A 39 -3.02 11.28 -14.88
N LYS A 40 -2.59 12.27 -14.07
CA LYS A 40 -1.49 13.18 -14.41
C LYS A 40 -0.09 12.61 -14.17
N GLY A 41 0.02 11.40 -13.62
CA GLY A 41 1.30 10.74 -13.39
C GLY A 41 2.21 11.50 -12.42
N VAL A 42 1.65 12.09 -11.37
CA VAL A 42 2.39 12.81 -10.34
C VAL A 42 3.40 11.86 -9.71
N LYS A 43 4.69 12.13 -9.89
CA LYS A 43 5.75 11.33 -9.25
C LYS A 43 5.92 11.79 -7.82
N ALA A 44 5.63 10.91 -6.87
CA ALA A 44 5.95 11.13 -5.47
C ALA A 44 7.00 10.10 -5.03
N SER A 45 8.13 10.60 -4.51
CA SER A 45 9.09 9.77 -3.78
C SER A 45 8.51 9.51 -2.39
N VAL A 46 8.11 8.26 -2.15
CA VAL A 46 7.58 7.81 -0.86
C VAL A 46 8.72 7.18 -0.09
N TYR A 47 9.01 7.73 1.09
CA TYR A 47 9.95 7.15 2.04
C TYR A 47 9.21 6.55 3.24
N GLN A 48 9.56 5.32 3.58
CA GLN A 48 9.18 4.63 4.80
C GLN A 48 10.45 4.31 5.59
N PRO A 49 10.52 4.62 6.90
CA PRO A 49 11.62 4.20 7.73
C PRO A 49 11.74 2.68 7.73
N GLU A 50 12.97 2.21 7.92
CA GLU A 50 13.24 0.79 8.08
C GLU A 50 12.41 0.20 9.22
N SER A 51 11.79 -0.95 8.98
CA SER A 51 10.94 -1.63 9.94
C SER A 51 11.63 -2.84 10.54
N THR A 52 11.40 -3.07 11.83
CA THR A 52 11.74 -4.31 12.53
C THR A 52 10.46 -5.09 12.76
N TYR A 53 10.50 -6.41 12.57
CA TYR A 53 9.40 -7.32 12.91
C TYR A 53 9.94 -8.52 13.68
N GLU A 54 9.32 -8.86 14.81
CA GLU A 54 9.66 -10.04 15.60
C GLU A 54 8.40 -10.80 16.02
N THR A 55 8.54 -12.12 16.18
CA THR A 55 7.52 -13.02 16.70
C THR A 55 8.07 -13.82 17.86
N TYR A 56 7.19 -14.16 18.80
CA TYR A 56 7.47 -14.87 20.04
C TYR A 56 6.72 -16.21 20.14
N GLY A 57 6.19 -16.70 19.03
CA GLY A 57 5.46 -17.96 18.97
C GLY A 57 4.11 -17.91 19.68
N VAL A 58 3.53 -19.09 19.92
CA VAL A 58 2.18 -19.24 20.50
C VAL A 58 2.13 -18.91 21.99
N ASP A 59 3.25 -19.09 22.70
CA ASP A 59 3.34 -18.84 24.14
C ASP A 59 3.52 -17.35 24.47
N GLY A 60 4.03 -16.57 23.50
CA GLY A 60 4.33 -15.16 23.65
C GLY A 60 5.34 -14.85 24.75
N ILE A 61 5.50 -13.56 25.05
CA ILE A 61 6.35 -13.07 26.15
C ILE A 61 5.61 -12.09 27.05
N ASP A 62 6.08 -11.97 28.29
CA ASP A 62 5.59 -10.97 29.23
C ASP A 62 5.92 -9.54 28.78
N HIS A 63 4.99 -8.62 29.03
CA HIS A 63 5.26 -7.20 28.95
C HIS A 63 5.64 -6.64 30.33
N PRO A 64 6.24 -5.44 30.43
CA PRO A 64 6.71 -4.90 31.71
C PRO A 64 5.64 -4.77 32.81
N LEU A 65 4.37 -4.64 32.44
CA LEU A 65 3.26 -4.50 33.39
C LEU A 65 2.77 -5.85 33.95
N SER A 66 3.08 -6.99 33.31
CA SER A 66 2.66 -8.32 33.78
C SER A 66 3.15 -8.62 35.21
N LYS A 67 4.30 -8.04 35.62
CA LYS A 67 4.87 -8.18 36.97
C LYS A 67 4.06 -7.51 38.08
N ARG A 68 3.09 -6.65 37.75
CA ARG A 68 2.29 -5.89 38.74
C ARG A 68 1.13 -6.69 39.33
N GLY A 69 0.86 -7.90 38.82
CA GLY A 69 -0.25 -8.73 39.28
C GLY A 69 -1.64 -8.16 38.97
N ILE A 70 -1.71 -7.13 38.13
CA ILE A 70 -2.95 -6.47 37.68
C ILE A 70 -3.06 -6.69 36.18
N LYS A 71 -4.17 -7.27 35.74
CA LYS A 71 -4.49 -7.41 34.31
C LYS A 71 -4.70 -6.02 33.72
N VAL A 72 -3.95 -5.70 32.67
CA VAL A 72 -4.06 -4.42 31.95
C VAL A 72 -4.80 -4.63 30.63
N SER A 73 -5.23 -3.54 30.01
CA SER A 73 -5.79 -3.63 28.66
C SER A 73 -4.71 -4.05 27.64
N PRO A 74 -5.07 -4.71 26.52
CA PRO A 74 -4.11 -5.04 25.46
C PRO A 74 -3.35 -3.82 24.95
N GLY A 75 -4.02 -2.66 24.85
CA GLY A 75 -3.40 -1.39 24.49
C GLY A 75 -2.33 -0.93 25.49
N GLU A 76 -2.55 -1.07 26.79
CA GLU A 76 -1.55 -0.73 27.81
C GLU A 76 -0.39 -1.73 27.84
N ALA A 77 -0.70 -3.03 27.71
CA ALA A 77 0.29 -4.09 27.56
C ALA A 77 1.23 -3.78 26.38
N ALA A 78 0.65 -3.58 25.19
CA ALA A 78 1.37 -3.25 23.97
C ALA A 78 2.17 -1.95 24.07
N LYS A 79 1.59 -0.88 24.64
CA LYS A 79 2.30 0.39 24.83
C LYS A 79 3.51 0.24 25.74
N SER A 80 3.36 -0.49 26.85
CA SER A 80 4.45 -0.75 27.79
C SER A 80 5.55 -1.61 27.18
N PHE A 81 5.17 -2.63 26.40
CA PHE A 81 6.08 -3.49 25.67
C PHE A 81 6.91 -2.68 24.67
N LEU A 82 6.26 -1.89 23.81
CA LEU A 82 6.95 -1.07 22.80
C LEU A 82 7.94 -0.08 23.44
N ALA A 83 7.52 0.62 24.51
CA ALA A 83 8.38 1.56 25.22
C ALA A 83 9.65 0.88 25.73
N SER A 84 9.51 -0.29 26.37
CA SER A 84 10.65 -1.06 26.88
C SER A 84 11.50 -1.66 25.76
N LYS A 85 10.89 -2.24 24.73
CA LYS A 85 11.58 -2.95 23.64
C LYS A 85 12.40 -1.99 22.77
N LEU A 86 11.88 -0.79 22.53
CA LEU A 86 12.48 0.20 21.64
C LEU A 86 13.27 1.29 22.39
N GLY A 87 13.20 1.32 23.72
CA GLY A 87 13.87 2.33 24.54
C GLY A 87 13.30 3.73 24.36
N ILE A 88 11.97 3.84 24.26
CA ILE A 88 11.25 5.10 24.02
C ILE A 88 10.36 5.42 25.22
N ASP A 89 10.25 6.70 25.56
CA ASP A 89 9.35 7.18 26.60
C ASP A 89 7.87 6.89 26.26
N LEU A 90 7.03 6.60 27.26
CA LEU A 90 5.61 6.35 27.06
C LEU A 90 4.87 7.55 26.44
N ASN A 91 5.35 8.78 26.66
CA ASN A 91 4.81 9.98 26.02
C ASN A 91 5.29 10.14 24.56
N GLY A 92 6.30 9.38 24.14
CA GLY A 92 6.70 9.26 22.74
C GLY A 92 5.81 8.32 21.92
N LEU A 93 4.80 7.69 22.55
CA LEU A 93 3.90 6.72 21.93
C LEU A 93 2.44 7.17 22.03
N VAL A 94 1.76 7.24 20.90
CA VAL A 94 0.31 7.48 20.83
C VAL A 94 -0.40 6.27 20.24
N ARG A 95 -1.43 5.78 20.93
CA ARG A 95 -2.29 4.71 20.44
C ARG A 95 -3.18 5.26 19.33
N LYS A 96 -3.22 4.60 18.18
CA LYS A 96 -4.08 4.96 17.05
C LYS A 96 -5.41 4.21 17.10
N THR A 97 -5.34 2.88 17.18
CA THR A 97 -6.51 2.00 17.24
C THR A 97 -6.09 0.63 17.75
N GLY A 98 -7.07 -0.25 18.00
CA GLY A 98 -6.82 -1.66 18.24
C GLY A 98 -8.08 -2.48 17.93
N HIS A 99 -7.89 -3.76 17.65
CA HIS A 99 -8.96 -4.69 17.35
C HIS A 99 -8.65 -6.07 17.92
N THR A 100 -9.63 -6.69 18.56
CA THR A 100 -9.53 -8.07 19.04
C THR A 100 -10.34 -8.98 18.15
N ASP A 101 -9.68 -9.99 17.58
CA ASP A 101 -10.33 -11.00 16.77
C ASP A 101 -11.14 -11.96 17.64
N ASN A 102 -12.42 -12.16 17.30
CA ASN A 102 -13.34 -12.97 18.13
C ASN A 102 -13.03 -14.48 18.09
N GLY A 103 -12.39 -14.99 17.05
CA GLY A 103 -12.07 -16.42 16.94
C GLY A 103 -10.80 -16.78 17.70
N THR A 104 -9.73 -16.05 17.41
CA THR A 104 -8.39 -16.29 17.95
C THR A 104 -8.14 -15.63 19.30
N GLN A 105 -8.95 -14.63 19.65
CA GLN A 105 -8.80 -13.75 20.83
C GLN A 105 -7.50 -12.93 20.81
N VAL A 106 -6.88 -12.76 19.64
CA VAL A 106 -5.69 -11.93 19.47
C VAL A 106 -6.09 -10.47 19.32
N ALA A 107 -5.57 -9.62 20.19
CA ALA A 107 -5.68 -8.17 20.13
C ALA A 107 -4.52 -7.58 19.31
N ASN A 108 -4.83 -6.98 18.17
CA ASN A 108 -3.90 -6.22 17.35
C ASN A 108 -3.99 -4.73 17.71
N GLU A 109 -2.92 -4.18 18.25
CA GLU A 109 -2.83 -2.82 18.75
C GLU A 109 -1.87 -1.98 17.90
N TYR A 110 -2.29 -0.77 17.50
CA TYR A 110 -1.56 0.09 16.57
C TYR A 110 -1.15 1.41 17.21
N PHE A 111 0.10 1.81 17.02
CA PHE A 111 0.71 3.00 17.60
C PHE A 111 1.42 3.85 16.57
N ARG A 112 1.63 5.12 16.90
CA ARG A 112 2.56 6.01 16.22
C ARG A 112 3.58 6.55 17.21
N GLN A 113 4.80 6.75 16.72
CA GLN A 113 5.76 7.58 17.41
C GLN A 113 5.26 9.03 17.38
N GLN A 114 5.52 9.78 18.44
CA GLN A 114 5.26 11.21 18.48
C GLN A 114 6.43 11.97 19.10
N PHE A 115 6.62 13.20 18.65
CA PHE A 115 7.54 14.17 19.25
C PHE A 115 6.75 15.42 19.59
N ASN A 116 7.02 16.05 20.74
CA ASN A 116 6.36 17.29 21.14
C ASN A 116 4.82 17.24 21.08
N GLY A 117 4.22 16.06 21.33
CA GLY A 117 2.77 15.84 21.23
C GLY A 117 2.20 15.73 19.80
N ILE A 118 3.04 15.74 18.77
CA ILE A 118 2.65 15.62 17.36
C ILE A 118 3.08 14.25 16.83
N PRO A 119 2.15 13.44 16.27
CA PRO A 119 2.48 12.14 15.68
C PRO A 119 3.36 12.25 14.43
N VAL A 120 4.22 11.26 14.24
CA VAL A 120 5.02 11.08 13.01
C VAL A 120 4.28 10.14 12.07
N ALA A 121 3.92 10.60 10.88
CA ALA A 121 2.99 9.91 9.97
C ALA A 121 3.50 8.54 9.49
N ASN A 122 4.80 8.43 9.20
CA ASN A 122 5.45 7.22 8.68
C ASN A 122 6.24 6.43 9.74
N ALA A 123 6.15 6.79 11.03
CA ALA A 123 6.75 6.03 12.12
C ALA A 123 5.66 5.33 12.94
N VAL A 124 5.33 4.11 12.54
CA VAL A 124 4.19 3.33 13.05
C VAL A 124 4.65 2.05 13.73
N ALA A 125 3.80 1.49 14.59
CA ALA A 125 4.03 0.18 15.18
C ALA A 125 2.71 -0.60 15.32
N ASN A 126 2.81 -1.92 15.28
CA ASN A 126 1.74 -2.86 15.58
C ASN A 126 2.22 -3.90 16.60
N VAL A 127 1.33 -4.33 17.49
CA VAL A 127 1.63 -5.36 18.49
C VAL A 127 0.44 -6.31 18.55
N ALA A 128 0.71 -7.62 18.46
CA ALA A 128 -0.28 -8.65 18.71
C ALA A 128 -0.16 -9.12 20.16
N VAL A 129 -1.27 -9.07 20.90
CA VAL A 129 -1.36 -9.46 22.31
C VAL A 129 -2.45 -10.51 22.48
N LYS A 130 -2.18 -11.56 23.24
CA LYS A 130 -3.16 -12.58 23.63
C LYS A 130 -2.87 -13.05 25.04
N ASP A 131 -3.90 -13.21 25.86
CA ASP A 131 -3.78 -13.72 27.23
C ASP A 131 -2.71 -13.00 28.08
N ASP A 132 -2.64 -11.66 27.96
CA ASP A 132 -1.65 -10.79 28.62
C ASP A 132 -0.18 -11.02 28.16
N LYS A 133 0.02 -11.72 27.04
CA LYS A 133 1.32 -12.00 26.43
C LYS A 133 1.43 -11.34 25.06
N VAL A 134 2.62 -10.85 24.74
CA VAL A 134 2.94 -10.31 23.42
C VAL A 134 3.36 -11.45 22.50
N LEU A 135 2.63 -11.62 21.40
CA LEU A 135 2.89 -12.66 20.39
C LEU A 135 3.83 -12.18 19.29
N SER A 136 3.68 -10.94 18.85
CA SER A 136 4.54 -10.34 17.82
C SER A 136 4.49 -8.82 17.88
N PHE A 137 5.49 -8.16 17.28
CA PHE A 137 5.43 -6.74 17.02
C PHE A 137 6.13 -6.36 15.73
N GLY A 138 5.69 -5.26 15.14
CA GLY A 138 6.38 -4.54 14.07
C GLY A 138 6.53 -3.07 14.44
N ALA A 139 7.64 -2.43 14.09
CA ALA A 139 7.83 -1.00 14.29
C ALA A 139 8.76 -0.37 13.25
N SER A 140 8.42 0.83 12.78
CA SER A 140 9.23 1.68 11.88
C SER A 140 9.65 3.00 12.55
N PHE A 141 9.91 2.97 13.86
CA PHE A 141 10.24 4.18 14.61
C PHE A 141 11.64 4.69 14.31
N VAL A 142 11.78 6.01 14.29
CA VAL A 142 13.04 6.69 13.95
C VAL A 142 13.79 7.14 15.20
N LYS A 143 15.12 7.02 15.14
CA LYS A 143 16.04 7.48 16.18
C LYS A 143 16.76 8.73 15.68
N THR A 144 16.16 9.89 15.89
CA THR A 144 16.75 11.17 15.47
C THR A 144 16.62 12.24 16.56
N LYS A 145 17.56 13.18 16.53
CA LYS A 145 17.53 14.42 17.31
C LYS A 145 17.17 15.64 16.44
N ASN A 146 17.12 15.47 15.13
CA ASN A 146 16.85 16.55 14.18
C ASN A 146 15.34 16.66 13.90
N ILE A 147 14.64 17.22 14.88
CA ILE A 147 13.18 17.37 14.87
C ILE A 147 12.84 18.84 14.65
N ALA A 148 12.04 19.13 13.63
CA ALA A 148 11.63 20.50 13.32
C ALA A 148 10.76 21.12 14.44
N PRO A 149 10.76 22.45 14.59
CA PRO A 149 9.85 23.15 15.51
C PRO A 149 8.37 22.85 15.22
N THR A 150 7.52 22.98 16.23
CA THR A 150 6.07 22.74 16.13
C THR A 150 5.28 23.87 15.48
N ILE A 151 5.92 25.02 15.22
CA ILE A 151 5.28 26.19 14.64
C ILE A 151 5.54 26.21 13.12
N PRO A 152 4.49 26.11 12.27
CA PRO A 152 4.65 26.18 10.83
C PRO A 152 5.06 27.59 10.38
N LYS A 153 6.06 27.68 9.49
CA LYS A 153 6.49 28.94 8.83
C LYS A 153 5.83 29.11 7.47
N PHE A 154 5.56 28.01 6.78
CA PHE A 154 4.86 27.98 5.51
C PHE A 154 3.34 28.08 5.77
N PRO A 155 2.64 29.07 5.19
CA PRO A 155 1.20 29.27 5.45
C PRO A 155 0.33 28.10 4.99
N LYS A 156 -0.70 27.77 5.78
CA LYS A 156 -1.69 26.73 5.45
C LYS A 156 -2.33 26.92 4.07
N GLN A 157 -2.69 28.15 3.72
CA GLN A 157 -3.32 28.48 2.43
C GLN A 157 -2.38 28.19 1.26
N ASN A 158 -1.08 28.42 1.43
CA ASN A 158 -0.09 28.10 0.41
C ASN A 158 0.10 26.59 0.27
N ALA A 159 -0.01 25.83 1.38
CA ALA A 159 0.02 24.36 1.34
C ALA A 159 -1.18 23.79 0.58
N ILE A 160 -2.37 24.39 0.77
CA ILE A 160 -3.57 24.05 0.00
C ILE A 160 -3.34 24.31 -1.49
N ALA A 161 -2.91 25.52 -1.87
CA ALA A 161 -2.63 25.86 -3.27
C ALA A 161 -1.58 24.93 -3.89
N LYS A 162 -0.55 24.54 -3.12
CA LYS A 162 0.48 23.59 -3.56
C LYS A 162 -0.09 22.21 -3.85
N ALA A 163 -0.94 21.68 -2.97
CA ALA A 163 -1.59 20.38 -3.16
C ALA A 163 -2.52 20.37 -4.37
N GLU A 164 -3.32 21.43 -4.57
CA GLU A 164 -4.18 21.57 -5.75
C GLU A 164 -3.36 21.66 -7.03
N THR A 165 -2.27 22.44 -7.03
CA THR A 165 -1.41 22.59 -8.21
C THR A 165 -0.72 21.26 -8.57
N LEU A 166 -0.21 20.55 -7.57
CA LEU A 166 0.48 19.28 -7.74
C LEU A 166 -0.43 18.21 -8.36
N THR A 167 -1.66 18.12 -7.87
CA THR A 167 -2.57 17.01 -8.21
C THR A 167 -3.57 17.37 -9.31
N GLY A 168 -3.95 18.63 -9.43
CA GLY A 168 -5.11 19.08 -10.21
C GLY A 168 -6.45 18.89 -9.50
N ALA A 169 -6.47 18.24 -8.34
CA ALA A 169 -7.65 18.07 -7.51
C ALA A 169 -7.93 19.33 -6.66
N LYS A 170 -9.10 19.39 -6.02
CA LYS A 170 -9.53 20.54 -5.22
C LYS A 170 -9.58 20.23 -3.73
N TYR A 171 -9.21 21.20 -2.91
CA TYR A 171 -9.33 21.07 -1.47
C TYR A 171 -10.78 20.83 -1.08
N ASN A 172 -11.02 19.74 -0.35
CA ASN A 172 -12.35 19.23 -0.10
C ASN A 172 -12.89 19.59 1.30
N SER A 173 -12.35 20.67 1.89
CA SER A 173 -12.70 21.16 3.24
C SER A 173 -12.35 20.24 4.41
N PHE A 174 -11.71 19.09 4.18
CA PHE A 174 -11.19 18.27 5.28
C PHE A 174 -10.14 19.04 6.08
N PRO A 175 -10.16 18.99 7.43
CA PRO A 175 -9.24 19.78 8.25
C PRO A 175 -7.77 19.56 7.86
N VAL A 176 -7.07 20.65 7.52
CA VAL A 176 -5.62 20.60 7.35
C VAL A 176 -4.97 20.34 8.70
N GLY A 177 -4.31 19.20 8.83
CA GLY A 177 -3.62 18.79 10.05
C GLY A 177 -2.15 19.21 10.05
N LEU A 178 -1.53 19.05 11.22
CA LEU A 178 -0.08 19.11 11.39
C LEU A 178 0.40 17.75 11.88
N GLU A 179 1.27 17.11 11.09
CA GLU A 179 1.94 15.86 11.47
C GLU A 179 3.42 15.96 11.16
N TYR A 180 4.25 15.28 11.94
CA TYR A 180 5.66 15.11 11.60
C TYR A 180 5.82 14.06 10.49
N PHE A 181 6.87 14.20 9.68
CA PHE A 181 7.25 13.21 8.67
C PHE A 181 8.75 12.97 8.76
N ALA A 182 9.17 11.71 8.91
CA ALA A 182 10.58 11.35 8.86
C ALA A 182 11.04 11.26 7.41
N LYS A 183 12.13 11.96 7.06
CA LYS A 183 12.82 11.88 5.77
C LYS A 183 13.94 10.85 5.83
N ASP A 184 14.50 10.51 4.68
CA ASP A 184 15.58 9.54 4.51
C ASP A 184 16.97 10.06 4.88
N ASN A 185 17.06 11.31 5.32
CA ASN A 185 18.28 12.01 5.74
C ASN A 185 18.31 12.29 7.25
N ASP A 186 17.64 11.45 8.04
CA ASP A 186 17.46 11.56 9.50
C ASP A 186 16.75 12.84 9.98
N GLN A 187 16.14 13.61 9.09
CA GLN A 187 15.32 14.77 9.48
C GLN A 187 13.87 14.38 9.74
N VAL A 188 13.28 14.95 10.79
CA VAL A 188 11.84 14.88 11.03
C VAL A 188 11.26 16.28 10.83
N VAL A 189 10.52 16.46 9.73
CA VAL A 189 9.95 17.76 9.35
C VAL A 189 8.50 17.86 9.79
N LEU A 190 8.07 19.04 10.24
CA LEU A 190 6.65 19.32 10.46
C LEU A 190 5.98 19.47 9.09
N THR A 191 4.81 18.90 8.89
CA THR A 191 4.09 18.96 7.61
C THR A 191 2.65 19.44 7.79
N HIS A 192 2.17 20.22 6.83
CA HIS A 192 0.73 20.39 6.60
C HIS A 192 0.21 19.14 5.88
N THR A 193 -0.82 18.52 6.44
CA THR A 193 -1.52 17.40 5.80
C THR A 193 -2.76 17.92 5.09
N VAL A 194 -2.72 17.95 3.76
CA VAL A 194 -3.78 18.55 2.93
C VAL A 194 -4.46 17.48 2.11
N GLN A 195 -5.78 17.37 2.29
CA GLN A 195 -6.61 16.48 1.50
C GLN A 195 -7.21 17.23 0.30
N VAL A 196 -7.04 16.66 -0.89
CA VAL A 196 -7.61 17.17 -2.14
C VAL A 196 -8.33 16.05 -2.85
N GLN A 197 -9.43 16.39 -3.52
CA GLN A 197 -10.32 15.45 -4.18
C GLN A 197 -10.79 16.01 -5.52
N ASN A 198 -10.95 15.14 -6.51
CA ASN A 198 -11.64 15.42 -7.75
C ASN A 198 -12.70 14.35 -7.94
N THR A 199 -13.96 14.71 -7.72
CA THR A 199 -15.08 13.75 -7.78
C THR A 199 -15.39 13.30 -9.20
N ALA A 200 -15.11 14.13 -10.21
CA ALA A 200 -15.37 13.80 -11.61
C ALA A 200 -14.44 12.68 -12.12
N THR A 201 -13.21 12.65 -11.63
CA THR A 201 -12.18 11.64 -11.97
C THR A 201 -11.97 10.63 -10.85
N MET A 202 -12.77 10.72 -9.78
CA MET A 202 -12.67 9.92 -8.55
C MET A 202 -11.28 9.94 -7.91
N GLU A 203 -10.52 11.02 -8.08
CA GLU A 203 -9.20 11.19 -7.47
C GLU A 203 -9.34 11.65 -6.01
N TRP A 204 -8.54 11.07 -5.11
CA TRP A 204 -8.53 11.46 -3.71
C TRP A 204 -7.13 11.29 -3.11
N TYR A 205 -6.51 12.41 -2.72
CA TYR A 205 -5.14 12.46 -2.24
C TYR A 205 -5.03 13.08 -0.84
N LEU A 206 -4.05 12.62 -0.07
CA LEU A 206 -3.50 13.31 1.09
C LEU A 206 -2.04 13.66 0.83
N VAL A 207 -1.75 14.96 0.78
CA VAL A 207 -0.43 15.51 0.47
C VAL A 207 0.22 15.99 1.76
N TYR A 208 1.49 15.65 1.96
CA TYR A 208 2.32 16.10 3.08
C TYR A 208 3.27 17.16 2.57
N ILE A 209 3.07 18.40 3.01
CA ILE A 209 3.88 19.56 2.61
C ILE A 209 4.69 20.03 3.80
N ASP A 210 6.02 20.06 3.69
CA ASP A 210 6.93 20.61 4.70
C ASP A 210 6.46 22.03 5.10
N ALA A 211 6.15 22.16 6.39
CA ALA A 211 5.57 23.35 6.97
C ALA A 211 6.60 24.47 7.22
N SER A 212 7.86 24.28 6.83
CA SER A 212 8.90 25.31 6.78
C SER A 212 9.21 25.74 5.35
N SER A 213 9.37 24.78 4.42
CA SER A 213 9.87 25.05 3.06
C SER A 213 8.79 25.07 1.97
N GLY A 214 7.64 24.42 2.21
CA GLY A 214 6.64 24.16 1.17
C GLY A 214 6.99 23.01 0.22
N GLU A 215 8.05 22.24 0.50
CA GLU A 215 8.42 21.02 -0.21
C GLU A 215 7.35 19.93 -0.01
N VAL A 216 7.02 19.19 -1.06
CA VAL A 216 6.14 18.02 -0.94
C VAL A 216 7.00 16.83 -0.55
N VAL A 217 6.79 16.29 0.66
CA VAL A 217 7.61 15.20 1.20
C VAL A 217 6.95 13.83 1.09
N ASN A 218 5.63 13.79 0.93
CA ASN A 218 4.90 12.54 0.70
C ASN A 218 3.52 12.80 0.07
N LEU A 219 2.97 11.76 -0.57
CA LEU A 219 1.62 11.76 -1.12
C LEU A 219 0.97 10.38 -0.99
N VAL A 220 -0.23 10.35 -0.40
CA VAL A 220 -1.08 9.17 -0.31
C VAL A 220 -2.21 9.29 -1.31
N ASP A 221 -2.35 8.28 -2.16
CA ASP A 221 -3.50 8.07 -3.03
C ASP A 221 -4.50 7.14 -2.34
N PHE A 222 -5.72 7.61 -2.09
CA PHE A 222 -6.79 6.84 -1.49
C PHE A 222 -7.64 6.09 -2.53
N THR A 223 -7.37 6.26 -3.81
CA THR A 223 -8.16 5.63 -4.87
C THR A 223 -7.82 4.16 -5.05
N ALA A 224 -8.85 3.35 -5.24
CA ALA A 224 -8.72 2.06 -5.91
C ALA A 224 -8.54 2.31 -7.40
N LYS A 225 -7.67 1.56 -8.08
CA LYS A 225 -7.49 1.58 -9.53
C LYS A 225 -8.27 0.49 -10.25
N ALA A 226 -8.50 -0.64 -9.57
CA ALA A 226 -9.37 -1.72 -10.04
C ALA A 226 -9.88 -2.52 -8.84
N SER A 227 -11.07 -3.10 -8.95
CA SER A 227 -11.59 -4.07 -7.98
C SER A 227 -12.32 -5.20 -8.70
N TYR A 228 -12.22 -6.40 -8.15
CA TYR A 228 -12.76 -7.62 -8.76
C TYR A 228 -13.52 -8.44 -7.73
N TRP A 229 -14.68 -8.96 -8.11
CA TRP A 229 -15.38 -9.97 -7.31
C TRP A 229 -14.78 -11.34 -7.62
N ALA A 230 -13.85 -11.79 -6.77
CA ALA A 230 -13.04 -12.97 -7.03
C ALA A 230 -12.81 -13.83 -5.78
N ILE A 231 -12.33 -15.05 -5.99
CA ILE A 231 -11.90 -15.93 -4.89
C ILE A 231 -10.53 -15.42 -4.42
N PRO A 232 -10.34 -15.12 -3.13
CA PRO A 232 -9.04 -14.69 -2.62
C PRO A 232 -7.97 -15.74 -2.91
N PHE A 233 -6.75 -15.32 -3.26
CA PHE A 233 -5.64 -16.24 -3.56
C PHE A 233 -5.28 -17.20 -2.39
N THR A 234 -5.68 -16.84 -1.16
CA THR A 234 -5.53 -17.66 0.04
C THR A 234 -6.57 -18.78 0.15
N SER A 235 -7.55 -18.83 -0.75
CA SER A 235 -8.53 -19.90 -0.90
C SER A 235 -8.31 -20.59 -2.25
N GLN A 236 -8.58 -21.90 -2.29
CA GLN A 236 -8.49 -22.72 -3.51
C GLN A 236 -9.87 -23.30 -3.88
N ASP A 237 -10.88 -23.09 -3.04
CA ASP A 237 -12.21 -23.65 -3.23
C ASP A 237 -13.22 -22.52 -3.48
N PRO A 238 -13.86 -22.46 -4.66
CA PRO A 238 -14.92 -21.49 -4.96
C PRO A 238 -16.07 -21.49 -3.95
N ARG A 239 -16.24 -22.57 -3.17
CA ARG A 239 -17.24 -22.67 -2.10
C ARG A 239 -16.87 -21.90 -0.84
N ASP A 240 -15.60 -21.54 -0.65
CA ASP A 240 -15.14 -20.72 0.47
C ASP A 240 -15.61 -19.26 0.35
N GLY A 241 -16.15 -18.89 -0.81
CA GLY A 241 -16.81 -17.62 -1.07
C GLY A 241 -15.95 -16.62 -1.84
N PHE A 242 -16.64 -15.68 -2.45
CA PHE A 242 -16.06 -14.60 -3.23
C PHE A 242 -15.94 -13.33 -2.37
N GLN A 243 -14.94 -12.50 -2.67
CA GLN A 243 -14.71 -11.22 -2.02
C GLN A 243 -14.37 -10.16 -3.07
N VAL A 244 -14.63 -8.89 -2.73
CA VAL A 244 -14.11 -7.78 -3.53
C VAL A 244 -12.63 -7.63 -3.23
N ILE A 245 -11.78 -7.97 -4.20
CA ILE A 245 -10.34 -7.78 -4.15
C ILE A 245 -10.01 -6.44 -4.80
N THR A 246 -9.43 -5.52 -4.03
CA THR A 246 -9.08 -4.17 -4.49
C THR A 246 -7.59 -4.05 -4.79
N ASN A 247 -7.25 -3.47 -5.95
CA ASN A 247 -5.88 -3.30 -6.44
C ASN A 247 -5.04 -4.59 -6.44
N PRO A 248 -5.48 -5.68 -7.12
CA PRO A 248 -4.79 -6.97 -7.07
C PRO A 248 -3.43 -6.99 -7.81
N HIS A 249 -3.13 -5.98 -8.61
CA HIS A 249 -1.90 -5.93 -9.40
C HIS A 249 -0.64 -5.86 -8.54
N ASP A 250 0.40 -6.57 -8.97
CA ASP A 250 1.74 -6.41 -8.42
C ASP A 250 2.30 -5.02 -8.82
N PRO A 251 2.67 -4.15 -7.87
CA PRO A 251 3.14 -2.80 -8.18
C PRO A 251 4.55 -2.75 -8.79
N VAL A 252 5.34 -3.82 -8.70
CA VAL A 252 6.66 -3.96 -9.33
C VAL A 252 6.48 -4.38 -10.79
N SER A 253 5.69 -5.42 -11.05
CA SER A 253 5.46 -5.94 -12.40
C SER A 253 4.47 -5.09 -13.21
N SER A 254 3.52 -4.42 -12.54
CA SER A 254 2.51 -3.56 -13.17
C SER A 254 2.39 -2.21 -12.43
N PRO A 255 3.39 -1.31 -12.53
CA PRO A 255 3.39 -0.03 -11.79
C PRO A 255 2.18 0.88 -12.06
N ASN A 256 1.55 0.72 -13.22
CA ASN A 256 0.37 1.48 -13.64
C ASN A 256 -0.97 0.74 -13.42
N GLY A 257 -0.94 -0.46 -12.83
CA GLY A 257 -2.09 -1.36 -12.77
C GLY A 257 -2.23 -2.25 -14.01
N TRP A 258 -3.23 -3.12 -14.05
CA TRP A 258 -3.48 -4.02 -15.18
C TRP A 258 -4.12 -3.30 -16.38
N HIS A 259 -4.99 -2.31 -16.14
CA HIS A 259 -5.75 -1.62 -17.20
C HIS A 259 -5.04 -0.43 -17.87
N GLN A 260 -3.71 -0.45 -17.90
CA GLN A 260 -2.93 0.58 -18.60
C GLN A 260 -1.66 0.00 -19.22
N TYR A 261 -1.56 0.07 -20.55
CA TYR A 261 -0.36 -0.26 -21.33
C TYR A 261 0.06 0.93 -22.19
N GLY A 262 1.33 1.33 -22.09
CA GLY A 262 1.82 2.56 -22.72
C GLY A 262 0.98 3.77 -22.31
N THR A 263 0.42 4.47 -23.30
CA THR A 263 -0.52 5.59 -23.12
C THR A 263 -1.99 5.17 -23.13
N THR A 264 -2.28 3.92 -23.44
CA THR A 264 -3.65 3.40 -23.55
C THR A 264 -4.18 2.99 -22.19
N LYS A 265 -5.40 3.45 -21.86
CA LYS A 265 -6.16 3.01 -20.69
C LYS A 265 -7.37 2.23 -21.15
N THR A 266 -7.69 1.18 -20.43
CA THR A 266 -8.83 0.31 -20.72
C THR A 266 -9.84 0.39 -19.57
N THR A 267 -11.10 0.15 -19.90
CA THR A 267 -12.22 0.10 -18.94
C THR A 267 -12.99 -1.21 -19.05
N ASP A 268 -12.32 -2.23 -19.55
CA ASP A 268 -12.80 -3.59 -19.75
C ASP A 268 -11.73 -4.57 -19.26
N THR A 269 -11.99 -5.87 -19.35
CA THR A 269 -11.05 -6.94 -18.94
C THR A 269 -9.85 -7.10 -19.88
N SER A 270 -9.50 -6.08 -20.67
CA SER A 270 -8.24 -6.01 -21.40
C SER A 270 -7.20 -5.20 -20.61
N GLY A 271 -5.95 -5.64 -20.63
CA GLY A 271 -4.88 -5.03 -19.84
C GLY A 271 -3.50 -5.13 -20.50
N ASN A 272 -2.48 -4.76 -19.73
CA ASN A 272 -1.09 -4.72 -20.17
C ASN A 272 -0.38 -6.07 -20.19
N ASN A 273 -0.94 -7.07 -19.49
CA ASN A 273 -0.39 -8.42 -19.43
C ASN A 273 -1.34 -9.45 -20.04
N VAL A 274 -2.66 -9.30 -19.81
CA VAL A 274 -3.69 -10.27 -20.17
C VAL A 274 -4.88 -9.55 -20.79
N ILE A 275 -5.58 -10.23 -21.70
CA ILE A 275 -6.92 -9.86 -22.17
C ILE A 275 -7.82 -11.06 -21.87
N SER A 276 -8.83 -10.88 -21.03
CA SER A 276 -9.80 -11.92 -20.70
C SER A 276 -11.07 -11.75 -21.52
N TYR A 277 -11.43 -12.79 -22.29
CA TYR A 277 -12.51 -12.78 -23.27
C TYR A 277 -13.15 -14.17 -23.40
N ALA A 278 -14.37 -14.28 -23.97
CA ALA A 278 -15.00 -15.61 -24.17
C ALA A 278 -14.65 -16.28 -25.50
N SER A 279 -14.72 -15.55 -26.62
CA SER A 279 -14.53 -16.14 -27.95
C SER A 279 -13.52 -15.39 -28.80
N SER A 280 -13.59 -14.05 -28.78
CA SER A 280 -12.65 -13.19 -29.48
C SER A 280 -12.10 -12.11 -28.56
N THR A 281 -10.93 -11.56 -28.87
CA THR A 281 -10.31 -10.48 -28.08
C THR A 281 -11.13 -9.17 -28.07
N ALA A 282 -12.21 -9.09 -28.86
CA ALA A 282 -13.18 -8.01 -28.83
C ALA A 282 -14.34 -8.25 -27.83
N GLU A 283 -14.46 -9.46 -27.27
CA GLU A 283 -15.53 -9.86 -26.35
C GLU A 283 -15.06 -9.87 -24.89
N THR A 284 -14.61 -8.71 -24.43
CA THR A 284 -14.25 -8.42 -23.04
C THR A 284 -15.48 -8.01 -22.23
N SER A 285 -15.35 -8.01 -20.90
CA SER A 285 -16.37 -7.45 -20.01
C SER A 285 -16.00 -6.02 -19.64
N VAL A 286 -16.91 -5.09 -19.86
CA VAL A 286 -16.74 -3.68 -19.45
C VAL A 286 -16.79 -3.57 -17.92
N GLN A 287 -16.33 -2.47 -17.34
CA GLN A 287 -16.47 -2.23 -15.90
C GLN A 287 -17.95 -2.18 -15.50
N SER A 288 -18.32 -2.86 -14.41
CA SER A 288 -19.66 -2.84 -13.83
C SER A 288 -20.01 -1.47 -13.20
N SER A 289 -19.00 -0.73 -12.76
CA SER A 289 -19.09 0.67 -12.35
C SER A 289 -17.73 1.36 -12.56
N ALA A 290 -17.71 2.69 -12.46
CA ALA A 290 -16.50 3.49 -12.70
C ALA A 290 -15.29 3.04 -11.88
N THR A 291 -14.10 3.36 -12.39
CA THR A 291 -12.81 3.04 -11.76
C THR A 291 -12.47 1.54 -11.82
N ASN A 292 -12.80 0.90 -12.94
CA ASN A 292 -12.43 -0.50 -13.24
C ASN A 292 -12.91 -1.45 -12.15
N ASN A 293 -14.17 -1.28 -11.75
CA ASN A 293 -14.83 -2.17 -10.81
C ASN A 293 -15.55 -3.27 -11.59
N TYR A 294 -15.12 -4.51 -11.43
CA TYR A 294 -15.70 -5.70 -12.05
C TYR A 294 -16.35 -6.57 -10.97
N ASN A 295 -17.49 -6.11 -10.46
CA ASN A 295 -18.26 -6.79 -9.43
C ASN A 295 -19.43 -7.56 -10.06
N TYR A 296 -19.09 -8.66 -10.73
CA TYR A 296 -20.06 -9.56 -11.34
C TYR A 296 -20.31 -10.75 -10.42
N GLY A 297 -21.51 -10.80 -9.83
CA GLY A 297 -21.90 -11.92 -8.97
C GLY A 297 -22.11 -13.20 -9.78
N PHE A 298 -21.40 -14.27 -9.43
CA PHE A 298 -21.62 -15.59 -10.00
C PHE A 298 -22.90 -16.22 -9.43
N ASP A 299 -23.82 -16.64 -10.30
CA ASP A 299 -25.01 -17.41 -9.94
C ASP A 299 -24.81 -18.89 -10.35
N PRO A 300 -24.63 -19.81 -9.39
CA PRO A 300 -24.43 -21.23 -9.69
C PRO A 300 -25.65 -21.92 -10.33
N LYS A 301 -26.81 -21.25 -10.37
CA LYS A 301 -28.05 -21.78 -10.98
C LYS A 301 -28.27 -21.30 -12.41
N ALA A 302 -27.50 -20.33 -12.88
CA ALA A 302 -27.61 -19.80 -14.23
C ALA A 302 -26.57 -20.44 -15.17
N GLU A 303 -26.88 -20.45 -16.47
CA GLU A 303 -25.95 -20.95 -17.50
C GLU A 303 -24.64 -20.12 -17.51
N PRO A 304 -23.48 -20.73 -17.82
CA PRO A 304 -22.20 -20.01 -17.79
C PRO A 304 -22.06 -18.97 -18.92
N ASN A 305 -22.83 -19.10 -19.99
CA ASN A 305 -22.77 -18.22 -21.16
C ASN A 305 -23.78 -17.05 -21.13
N VAL A 306 -24.49 -16.86 -20.02
CA VAL A 306 -25.41 -15.72 -19.83
C VAL A 306 -24.84 -14.75 -18.79
N SER A 307 -25.14 -13.47 -18.94
CA SER A 307 -24.80 -12.46 -17.92
C SER A 307 -25.63 -12.73 -16.64
N PRO A 308 -25.07 -12.59 -15.43
CA PRO A 308 -23.73 -12.09 -15.12
C PRO A 308 -22.62 -13.15 -15.14
N ASN A 309 -22.92 -14.43 -15.31
CA ASN A 309 -21.91 -15.51 -15.25
C ASN A 309 -20.83 -15.39 -16.33
N LEU A 310 -21.22 -15.00 -17.54
CA LEU A 310 -20.27 -14.75 -18.63
C LEU A 310 -19.30 -13.61 -18.29
N ASP A 311 -19.80 -12.56 -17.64
CA ASP A 311 -18.99 -11.40 -17.24
C ASP A 311 -18.13 -11.72 -16.01
N ALA A 312 -18.67 -12.48 -15.05
CA ALA A 312 -17.94 -13.00 -13.92
C ALA A 312 -16.77 -13.87 -14.37
N ALA A 313 -16.98 -14.78 -15.33
CA ALA A 313 -15.92 -15.65 -15.86
C ALA A 313 -14.76 -14.86 -16.49
N ARG A 314 -15.01 -13.68 -17.06
CA ARG A 314 -13.96 -12.83 -17.64
C ARG A 314 -13.30 -11.89 -16.62
N ALA A 315 -14.00 -11.60 -15.51
CA ALA A 315 -13.50 -10.77 -14.42
C ALA A 315 -12.79 -11.59 -13.31
N LEU A 316 -13.00 -12.90 -13.26
CA LEU A 316 -12.35 -13.81 -12.33
C LEU A 316 -10.93 -14.11 -12.81
N GLU A 317 -9.96 -13.33 -12.33
CA GLU A 317 -8.52 -13.65 -12.35
C GLU A 317 -7.98 -13.77 -10.92
#